data_AF-A0A963QKS8-F1
#
_entry.id   AF-A0A963QKS8-F1
#
_cell.length_a   1.000
_cell.length_b   1.000
_cell.length_c   1.000
_cell.angle_alpha   90.00
_cell.angle_beta   90.00
_cell.angle_gamma   90.00
#
_symmetry.space_group_name_H-M   'P 1'
#
loop_
_entity.id
_entity.type
_entity.pdbx_description
1 polymer ?
#
loop_
_entity_poly.entity_id
_entity_poly.type
_entity_poly.pdbx_seq_one_letter_code
_entity_poly.pdbx_strand_id
1 'polypeptide(L)'
;MRNALICLACLIPLSGCVSTVAKVVTAPVRVAGKAVDMATTSQSEADEKRGREMRKREEEIGKLERSYRRDSEKCRQGNVDACDRAEREYEELDRMIDVRSREY
;
A
#
# COMPACT_ATOMS: atom_id res chain seq x y z
N MET A 1 -33.57 48.76 -56.89
CA MET A 1 -33.83 49.44 -55.61
C MET A 1 -34.60 48.51 -54.68
N ARG A 2 -34.29 48.60 -53.39
CA ARG A 2 -34.91 47.91 -52.23
C ARG A 2 -34.27 46.55 -51.91
N ASN A 3 -33.03 46.58 -51.42
CA ASN A 3 -32.66 46.71 -50.00
C ASN A 3 -33.33 45.60 -49.17
N ALA A 4 -32.57 44.58 -48.82
CA ALA A 4 -31.75 44.57 -47.60
C ALA A 4 -32.64 44.42 -46.37
N LEU A 5 -33.04 43.18 -46.06
CA LEU A 5 -33.63 42.79 -44.79
C LEU A 5 -33.51 41.26 -44.59
N ILE A 6 -32.36 40.67 -44.93
CA ILE A 6 -32.02 39.26 -44.65
C ILE A 6 -30.89 39.17 -43.58
N CYS A 7 -30.59 40.25 -42.86
CA CYS A 7 -29.44 40.29 -41.93
C CYS A 7 -29.79 40.27 -40.43
N LEU A 8 -31.05 40.12 -40.02
CA LEU A 8 -31.43 40.28 -38.61
C LEU A 8 -32.21 39.09 -38.03
N ALA A 9 -31.74 37.86 -38.28
CA ALA A 9 -32.29 36.66 -37.63
C ALA A 9 -31.24 35.63 -37.17
N CYS A 10 -29.94 35.96 -37.23
CA CYS A 10 -28.85 35.03 -36.87
C CYS A 10 -28.10 35.38 -35.59
N LEU A 11 -28.61 36.28 -34.74
CA LEU A 11 -27.85 36.74 -33.57
C LEU A 11 -28.00 35.93 -32.28
N ILE A 12 -28.76 34.84 -32.23
CA ILE A 12 -28.81 33.98 -31.03
C ILE A 12 -29.01 32.52 -31.49
N PRO A 13 -27.95 31.68 -31.48
CA PRO A 13 -27.71 30.86 -30.30
C PRO A 13 -26.23 30.46 -30.12
N LEU A 14 -25.33 31.39 -29.78
CA LEU A 14 -23.92 31.05 -29.51
C LEU A 14 -23.51 31.13 -28.04
N SER A 15 -24.43 31.41 -27.12
CA SER A 15 -24.15 31.38 -25.67
C SER A 15 -24.33 29.99 -25.03
N GLY A 16 -24.99 29.05 -25.71
CA GLY A 16 -25.28 27.71 -25.16
C GLY A 16 -24.19 26.66 -25.38
N CYS A 17 -23.39 26.78 -26.45
CA CYS A 17 -22.38 25.76 -26.82
C CYS A 17 -21.03 25.95 -26.13
N VAL A 18 -20.70 27.18 -25.71
CA VAL A 18 -19.41 27.46 -25.05
C VAL A 18 -19.34 26.82 -23.66
N SER A 19 -20.48 26.73 -22.97
CA SER A 19 -20.58 26.11 -21.64
C SER A 19 -20.48 24.58 -21.68
N THR A 20 -20.93 23.96 -22.76
CA THR A 20 -20.90 22.49 -22.94
C THR A 20 -19.50 22.02 -23.32
N VAL A 21 -18.80 22.74 -24.20
CA VAL A 21 -17.38 22.44 -24.52
C VAL A 21 -16.51 22.63 -23.28
N ALA A 22 -16.71 23.69 -22.50
CA ALA A 22 -15.96 23.89 -21.26
C ALA A 22 -16.15 22.75 -20.24
N LYS A 23 -17.37 22.18 -20.14
CA LYS A 23 -17.66 21.02 -19.27
C LYS A 23 -17.14 19.69 -19.84
N VAL A 24 -17.20 19.48 -21.15
CA VAL A 24 -16.66 18.28 -21.82
C VAL A 24 -15.14 18.22 -21.72
N VAL A 25 -14.45 19.35 -21.70
CA VAL A 25 -12.99 19.40 -21.55
C VAL A 25 -12.54 19.29 -20.08
N THR A 26 -13.34 19.80 -19.12
CA THR A 26 -12.98 19.75 -17.69
C THR A 26 -13.43 18.50 -16.94
N ALA A 27 -14.41 17.75 -17.48
CA ALA A 27 -14.84 16.47 -16.93
C ALA A 27 -13.75 15.36 -16.99
N PRO A 28 -13.04 15.11 -18.11
CA PRO A 28 -12.05 14.03 -18.18
C PRO A 28 -10.83 14.30 -17.29
N VAL A 29 -10.38 15.55 -17.15
CA VAL A 29 -9.22 15.90 -16.32
C VAL A 29 -9.49 15.61 -14.83
N ARG A 30 -10.71 15.86 -14.34
CA ARG A 30 -11.08 15.59 -12.94
C ARG A 30 -11.31 14.11 -12.66
N VAL A 31 -11.85 13.36 -13.61
CA VAL A 31 -12.05 11.90 -13.47
C VAL A 31 -10.72 11.15 -13.59
N ALA A 32 -9.86 11.55 -14.53
CA ALA A 32 -8.51 11.02 -14.66
C ALA A 32 -7.68 11.32 -13.40
N GLY A 33 -7.74 12.54 -12.85
CA GLY A 33 -7.03 12.89 -11.61
C GLY A 33 -7.43 12.03 -10.41
N LYS A 34 -8.74 11.79 -10.21
CA LYS A 34 -9.22 10.91 -9.12
C LYS A 34 -8.90 9.42 -9.33
N ALA A 35 -8.88 8.95 -10.58
CA ALA A 35 -8.47 7.58 -10.88
C ALA A 35 -6.97 7.38 -10.66
N VAL A 36 -6.15 8.39 -10.96
CA VAL A 36 -4.72 8.40 -10.67
C VAL A 36 -4.49 8.42 -9.16
N ASP A 37 -5.19 9.25 -8.38
CA ASP A 37 -5.02 9.28 -6.91
C ASP A 37 -5.38 7.95 -6.23
N MET A 38 -6.38 7.21 -6.72
CA MET A 38 -6.73 5.88 -6.19
C MET A 38 -5.84 4.76 -6.70
N ALA A 39 -5.27 4.91 -7.91
CA ALA A 39 -4.19 4.05 -8.41
C ALA A 39 -2.84 4.36 -7.74
N THR A 40 -2.74 5.50 -7.05
CA THR A 40 -1.55 5.99 -6.36
C THR A 40 -1.81 6.11 -4.85
N THR A 41 -2.44 5.11 -4.22
CA THR A 41 -1.93 4.72 -2.89
C THR A 41 -0.47 4.38 -3.14
N SER A 42 0.39 5.37 -2.94
CA SER A 42 1.70 5.41 -3.58
C SER A 42 2.45 4.14 -3.21
N GLN A 43 3.14 3.52 -4.17
CA GLN A 43 4.01 2.37 -3.89
C GLN A 43 4.92 2.66 -2.69
N SER A 44 5.29 3.92 -2.47
CA SER A 44 6.02 4.36 -1.29
C SER A 44 5.33 4.08 0.05
N GLU A 45 4.00 4.26 0.17
CA GLU A 45 3.26 3.96 1.42
C GLU A 45 3.14 2.45 1.65
N ALA A 46 2.92 1.67 0.58
CA ALA A 46 2.90 0.22 0.63
C ALA A 46 4.27 -0.36 1.02
N ASP A 47 5.35 0.15 0.42
CA ASP A 47 6.73 -0.24 0.69
C ASP A 47 7.16 0.15 2.10
N GLU A 48 6.76 1.33 2.58
CA GLU A 48 7.05 1.75 3.94
C GLU A 48 6.34 0.85 4.96
N LYS A 49 5.08 0.48 4.71
CA LYS A 49 4.34 -0.45 5.56
C LYS A 49 4.99 -1.84 5.56
N ARG A 50 5.33 -2.37 4.38
CA ARG A 50 6.04 -3.65 4.25
C ARG A 50 7.37 -3.62 4.99
N GLY A 51 8.15 -2.55 4.85
CA GLY A 51 9.43 -2.39 5.55
C GLY A 51 9.29 -2.34 7.07
N ARG A 52 8.24 -1.69 7.59
CA ARG A 52 7.93 -1.71 9.04
C ARG A 52 7.56 -3.11 9.52
N GLU A 53 6.74 -3.84 8.77
CA GLU A 53 6.36 -5.21 9.10
C GLU A 53 7.57 -6.16 9.09
N MET A 54 8.45 -6.05 8.10
CA MET A 54 9.68 -6.86 8.06
C MET A 54 10.59 -6.57 9.26
N ARG A 55 10.81 -5.30 9.64
CA ARG A 55 11.62 -4.97 10.83
C ARG A 55 11.03 -5.57 12.12
N LYS A 56 9.71 -5.52 12.29
CA LYS A 56 9.05 -6.13 13.46
C LYS A 56 9.25 -7.64 13.49
N ARG A 57 9.09 -8.33 12.35
CA ARG A 57 9.32 -9.78 12.25
C ARG A 57 10.76 -10.16 12.58
N GLU A 58 11.74 -9.44 12.03
CA GLU A 58 13.16 -9.66 12.34
C GLU A 58 13.48 -9.40 13.82
N GLU A 59 12.87 -8.38 14.43
CA GLU A 59 12.99 -8.14 15.87
C GLU A 59 12.40 -9.28 16.72
N GLU A 60 11.27 -9.84 16.31
CA GLU A 60 10.63 -10.99 16.97
C GLU A 60 11.50 -12.24 16.86
N ILE A 61 11.99 -12.58 15.67
CA ILE A 61 12.94 -13.69 15.46
C ILE A 61 14.17 -13.51 16.36
N GLY A 62 14.78 -12.33 16.35
CA GLY A 62 15.96 -12.07 17.17
C GLY A 62 15.68 -12.15 18.68
N LYS A 63 14.48 -11.79 19.14
CA LYS A 63 14.08 -11.98 20.55
C LYS A 63 13.96 -13.46 20.89
N LEU A 64 13.35 -14.24 20.01
CA LEU A 64 13.15 -15.67 20.18
C LEU A 64 14.49 -16.42 20.16
N GLU A 65 15.41 -16.10 19.25
CA GLU A 65 16.79 -16.63 19.21
C GLU A 65 17.53 -16.39 20.52
N ARG A 66 17.43 -15.18 21.07
CA ARG A 66 18.04 -14.85 22.36
C ARG A 66 17.41 -15.64 23.51
N SER A 67 16.11 -15.92 23.45
CA SER A 67 15.41 -16.74 24.45
C SER A 67 15.87 -18.19 24.37
N TYR A 68 15.82 -18.76 23.17
CA TYR A 68 16.30 -20.11 22.87
C TYR A 68 17.72 -20.32 23.36
N ARG A 69 18.64 -19.38 23.07
CA ARG A 69 20.02 -19.49 23.52
C ARG A 69 20.13 -19.53 25.05
N ARG A 70 19.41 -18.65 25.76
CA ARG A 70 19.42 -18.63 27.24
C ARG A 70 18.85 -19.90 27.83
N ASP A 71 17.74 -20.40 27.30
CA ASP A 71 17.09 -21.59 27.84
C ASP A 71 17.85 -22.86 27.46
N SER A 72 18.49 -22.90 26.29
CA SER A 72 19.45 -23.93 25.91
C SER A 72 20.67 -23.96 26.84
N GLU A 73 21.20 -22.80 27.23
CA GLU A 73 22.28 -22.70 28.23
C GLU A 73 21.85 -23.24 29.60
N LYS A 74 20.63 -22.92 30.07
CA LYS A 74 20.09 -23.47 31.32
C LYS A 74 19.78 -24.96 31.23
N CYS A 75 19.32 -25.43 30.09
CA CYS A 75 19.11 -26.86 29.82
C CYS A 75 20.43 -27.63 29.98
N ARG A 76 21.52 -27.12 29.39
CA ARG A 76 22.87 -27.70 29.55
C ARG A 76 23.34 -27.70 31.02
N GLN A 77 22.83 -26.79 31.85
CA GLN A 77 23.09 -26.76 33.30
C GLN A 77 22.20 -27.72 34.11
N GLY A 78 21.35 -28.51 33.45
CA GLY A 78 20.50 -29.53 34.09
C GLY A 78 19.08 -29.07 34.42
N ASN A 79 18.65 -27.88 33.98
CA ASN A 79 17.27 -27.43 34.18
C ASN A 79 16.34 -28.08 33.13
N VAL A 80 15.58 -29.09 33.54
CA VAL A 80 14.67 -29.85 32.66
C VAL A 80 13.59 -28.96 32.04
N ASP A 81 12.95 -28.09 32.82
CA ASP A 81 11.92 -27.18 32.30
C ASP A 81 12.47 -26.22 31.22
N ALA A 82 13.75 -25.85 31.32
CA ALA A 82 14.43 -25.03 30.33
C ALA A 82 14.76 -25.81 29.06
N CYS A 83 14.98 -27.13 29.14
CA CYS A 83 15.08 -27.99 27.96
C CYS A 83 13.77 -27.99 27.18
N ASP A 84 12.64 -28.22 27.88
CA ASP A 84 11.32 -28.23 27.24
C ASP A 84 10.97 -26.87 26.62
N ARG A 85 11.37 -25.76 27.26
CA ARG A 85 11.20 -24.42 26.68
C ARG A 85 12.08 -24.21 25.46
N ALA A 86 13.35 -24.58 25.53
CA ALA A 86 14.28 -24.43 24.41
C ALA A 86 13.83 -25.22 23.18
N GLU A 87 13.25 -26.41 23.36
CA GLU A 87 12.70 -27.20 22.25
C GLU A 87 11.52 -26.49 21.58
N ARG A 88 10.54 -26.00 22.36
CA ARG A 88 9.41 -25.23 21.81
C ARG A 88 9.85 -23.95 21.11
N GLU A 89 10.78 -23.23 21.70
CA GLU A 89 11.34 -22.00 21.10
C GLU A 89 12.09 -22.30 19.81
N TYR A 90 12.78 -23.44 19.71
CA TYR A 90 13.44 -23.89 18.49
C TYR A 90 12.43 -24.22 17.37
N GLU A 91 11.36 -24.95 17.68
CA GLU A 91 10.29 -25.24 16.71
C GLU A 91 9.61 -23.98 16.19
N GLU A 92 9.39 -23.00 17.07
CA GLU A 92 8.83 -21.71 16.70
C GLU A 92 9.80 -20.91 15.82
N LEU A 93 11.09 -20.91 16.15
CA LEU A 93 12.15 -20.31 15.33
C LEU A 93 12.20 -20.90 13.93
N ASP A 94 12.22 -22.22 13.82
CA ASP A 94 12.28 -22.93 12.54
C ASP A 94 11.07 -22.55 11.66
N ARG A 95 9.87 -22.52 12.25
CA ARG A 95 8.65 -22.09 11.57
C ARG A 95 8.75 -20.64 11.08
N MET A 96 9.23 -19.72 11.91
CA MET A 96 9.37 -18.31 11.52
C MET A 96 10.43 -18.11 10.42
N ILE A 97 11.54 -18.84 10.51
CA ILE A 97 12.62 -18.79 9.51
C ILE A 97 12.16 -19.36 8.17
N ASP A 98 11.41 -20.47 8.17
CA ASP A 98 10.82 -21.06 6.97
C ASP A 98 9.84 -20.09 6.30
N VAL A 99 8.91 -19.50 7.05
CA VAL A 99 7.98 -18.48 6.51
C VAL A 99 8.74 -17.31 5.90
N ARG A 100 9.77 -16.79 6.59
CA ARG A 100 10.63 -15.72 6.05
C ARG A 100 11.31 -16.15 4.76
N SER A 101 11.82 -17.38 4.68
CA SER A 101 12.49 -17.89 3.47
C SER A 101 11.56 -18.00 2.27
N ARG A 102 10.24 -18.11 2.48
CA ARG A 102 9.25 -18.14 1.38
C ARG A 102 8.81 -16.76 0.90
N GLU A 103 9.02 -15.72 1.71
CA GLU A 103 8.66 -14.33 1.39
C GLU A 103 9.76 -13.54 0.66
N TYR A 104 10.99 -14.06 0.66
CA TYR A 104 12.15 -13.53 -0.08
C TYR A 104 12.23 -14.11 -1.49
#